data_AF-A0A2E3B1R0-F1
#
_entry.id   AF-A0A2E3B1R0-F1
#
_cell.length_a   1.000
_cell.length_b   1.000
_cell.length_c   1.000
_cell.angle_alpha   90.00
_cell.angle_beta   90.00
_cell.angle_gamma   90.00
#
_symmetry.space_group_name_H-M   'P 1'
#
loop_
_entity.id
_entity.type
_entity.pdbx_description
1 polymer ?
#
loop_
_entity_poly.entity_id
_entity_poly.type
_entity_poly.pdbx_seq_one_letter_code
_entity_poly.pdbx_strand_id
1 'polypeptide(L)'
;MQNDSTKINLDRSKIFCTHCGVENGNNDYGCGRCGEKLIKQTDVEKTSLNKIICNECENFDYVNSFYCWSCGVEFTPENKKPFNEPLLTNLDNNDNEKEQKSSNLEQPNSSDYKNNNSGDKKSDVPKEIKGWNWAAFLIPPLWGLFSGVPIAIIMLGLYLPIFSDEMRVVALIVCSIFLGFRGNELAWKGKKWKSVEHFKNVQKKWLSWAVTLNIIYLIFILYSGNLSS
;
A
#
# COMPACT_ATOMS: atom_id res chain seq x y z
N MET A 1 -44.43 10.70 -37.11
CA MET A 1 -44.03 9.73 -36.07
C MET A 1 -42.51 9.56 -36.19
N GLN A 2 -41.76 10.46 -35.55
CA GLN A 2 -40.30 10.39 -35.49
C GLN A 2 -39.93 9.79 -34.14
N ASN A 3 -39.18 8.70 -34.22
CA ASN A 3 -38.75 7.86 -33.11
C ASN A 3 -37.54 8.54 -32.46
N ASP A 4 -37.80 9.40 -31.47
CA ASP A 4 -36.77 10.20 -30.80
C ASP A 4 -36.17 9.41 -29.63
N SER A 5 -35.39 8.36 -29.96
CA SER A 5 -34.66 7.52 -28.99
C SER A 5 -33.29 8.09 -28.60
N THR A 6 -33.01 9.34 -28.95
CA THR A 6 -31.77 10.06 -28.64
C THR A 6 -32.04 11.23 -27.69
N LYS A 7 -32.49 10.91 -26.47
CA LYS A 7 -32.28 11.80 -25.32
C LYS A 7 -31.39 11.10 -24.31
N ILE A 8 -30.10 11.14 -24.66
CA ILE A 8 -29.00 11.22 -23.72
C ILE A 8 -29.39 12.18 -22.58
N ASN A 9 -29.67 11.65 -21.40
CA ASN A 9 -29.87 12.44 -20.17
C ASN A 9 -28.51 12.60 -19.46
N LEU A 10 -27.53 13.18 -20.18
CA LEU A 10 -26.19 13.56 -19.68
C LEU A 10 -26.22 14.99 -19.12
N ASP A 11 -27.11 15.27 -18.19
CA ASP A 11 -26.90 16.38 -17.24
C ASP A 11 -27.61 16.08 -15.92
N ARG A 12 -27.00 15.21 -15.10
CA ARG A 12 -27.30 15.27 -13.67
C ARG A 12 -26.56 16.49 -13.14
N SER A 13 -27.29 17.55 -12.86
CA SER A 13 -26.81 18.75 -12.13
C SER A 13 -26.28 18.44 -10.71
N LYS A 14 -26.38 17.18 -10.30
CA LYS A 14 -26.17 16.67 -8.96
C LYS A 14 -25.20 15.49 -9.00
N ILE A 15 -24.31 15.45 -8.02
CA ILE A 15 -23.29 14.42 -7.82
C ILE A 15 -23.36 13.90 -6.38
N PHE A 16 -23.23 12.60 -6.20
CA PHE A 16 -23.26 11.99 -4.87
C PHE A 16 -21.85 11.77 -4.35
N CYS A 17 -21.66 12.04 -3.07
CA CYS A 17 -20.40 11.77 -2.40
C CYS A 17 -20.23 10.25 -2.20
N THR A 18 -19.17 9.68 -2.75
CA THR A 18 -18.88 8.24 -2.62
C THR A 18 -18.50 7.81 -1.21
N HIS A 19 -18.23 8.74 -0.30
CA HIS A 19 -17.93 8.48 1.10
C HIS A 19 -19.17 8.50 1.99
N CYS A 20 -20.09 9.45 1.81
CA CYS A 20 -21.21 9.66 2.74
C CYS A 20 -22.61 9.70 2.09
N GLY A 21 -22.69 9.52 0.77
CA GLY A 21 -23.95 9.45 0.02
C GLY A 21 -24.68 10.78 -0.14
N VAL A 22 -24.15 11.89 0.38
CA VAL A 22 -24.80 13.20 0.27
C VAL A 22 -24.75 13.71 -1.17
N GLU A 23 -25.86 14.31 -1.59
CA GLU A 23 -26.00 15.01 -2.86
C GLU A 23 -25.32 16.38 -2.80
N ASN A 24 -24.55 16.71 -3.83
CA ASN A 24 -23.86 17.99 -4.00
C ASN A 24 -24.09 18.50 -5.43
N GLY A 25 -23.76 19.76 -5.70
CA GLY A 25 -23.79 20.29 -7.06
C GLY A 25 -22.69 19.68 -7.92
N ASN A 26 -22.96 19.42 -9.21
CA ASN A 26 -21.96 18.83 -10.12
C ASN A 26 -20.68 19.70 -10.26
N ASN A 27 -20.77 21.00 -9.99
CA ASN A 27 -19.63 21.92 -10.03
C ASN A 27 -18.86 22.02 -8.70
N ASP A 28 -19.34 21.36 -7.65
CA ASP A 28 -18.67 21.38 -6.36
C ASP A 28 -17.39 20.53 -6.42
N TYR A 29 -16.33 21.03 -5.79
CA TYR A 29 -15.06 20.29 -5.70
C TYR A 29 -15.11 19.20 -4.62
N GLY A 30 -15.79 19.48 -3.52
CA GLY A 30 -15.84 18.62 -2.35
C GLY A 30 -17.23 18.55 -1.73
N CYS A 31 -17.48 17.50 -0.97
CA CYS A 31 -18.76 17.26 -0.33
C CYS A 31 -19.00 18.25 0.81
N GLY A 32 -20.16 18.91 0.81
CA GLY A 32 -20.54 19.87 1.86
C GLY A 32 -20.74 19.26 3.26
N ARG A 33 -20.84 17.92 3.37
CA ARG A 33 -20.99 17.22 4.66
C ARG A 33 -19.69 16.64 5.20
N CYS A 34 -18.94 15.89 4.40
CA CYS A 34 -17.73 15.19 4.87
C CYS A 34 -16.42 15.82 4.39
N GLY A 35 -16.46 16.79 3.46
CA GLY A 35 -15.27 17.45 2.91
C GLY A 35 -14.48 16.62 1.88
N GLU A 36 -14.90 15.39 1.59
CA GLU A 36 -14.22 14.53 0.61
C GLU A 36 -14.37 15.06 -0.82
N LYS A 37 -13.36 14.85 -1.67
CA LYS A 37 -13.41 15.29 -3.08
C LYS A 37 -14.51 14.52 -3.83
N LEU A 38 -15.30 15.25 -4.62
CA LEU A 38 -16.33 14.65 -5.47
C LEU A 38 -15.70 14.08 -6.74
N ILE A 39 -15.97 12.80 -7.03
CA ILE A 39 -15.36 12.07 -8.14
C ILE A 39 -16.27 12.09 -9.38
N LYS A 40 -15.70 12.30 -10.57
CA LYS A 40 -16.45 12.28 -11.83
C LYS A 40 -16.02 11.10 -12.70
N GLN A 41 -16.82 10.76 -13.70
CA GLN A 41 -16.52 9.67 -14.65
C GLN A 41 -15.10 9.76 -15.22
N THR A 42 -14.66 10.97 -15.61
CA THR A 42 -13.33 11.21 -16.18
C THR A 42 -12.18 10.97 -15.20
N ASP A 43 -12.42 11.08 -13.89
CA ASP A 43 -11.43 10.78 -12.86
C ASP A 43 -11.26 9.26 -12.71
N VAL A 44 -12.37 8.52 -12.77
CA VAL A 44 -12.38 7.04 -12.66
C VAL A 44 -11.74 6.41 -13.90
N GLU A 45 -12.01 6.94 -15.09
CA GLU A 45 -11.45 6.43 -16.35
C GLU A 45 -9.92 6.51 -16.40
N LYS A 46 -9.35 7.64 -15.99
CA LYS A 46 -7.89 7.90 -16.02
C LYS A 46 -7.09 7.07 -15.03
N THR A 47 -7.75 6.43 -14.07
CA THR A 47 -7.09 5.77 -12.95
C THR A 47 -6.94 4.27 -13.21
N SER A 48 -5.73 3.72 -13.00
CA SER A 48 -5.43 2.28 -13.11
C SER A 48 -5.83 1.46 -11.87
N LEU A 49 -6.66 2.02 -10.99
CA LEU A 49 -7.19 1.30 -9.83
C LEU A 49 -8.29 0.34 -10.28
N ASN A 50 -8.52 -0.71 -9.50
CA ASN A 50 -9.65 -1.60 -9.71
C ASN A 50 -10.96 -0.79 -9.68
N LYS A 51 -11.82 -1.05 -10.67
CA LYS A 51 -13.12 -0.39 -10.83
C LYS A 51 -14.24 -1.36 -10.49
N ILE A 52 -15.37 -0.83 -10.08
CA ILE A 52 -16.62 -1.58 -9.89
C ILE A 52 -17.69 -0.95 -10.77
N ILE A 53 -18.66 -1.76 -11.20
CA ILE A 53 -19.83 -1.28 -11.92
C ILE A 53 -20.99 -1.17 -10.94
N CYS A 54 -21.67 -0.04 -10.95
CA CYS A 54 -22.93 0.12 -10.23
C CYS A 54 -24.05 -0.68 -10.91
N ASN A 55 -24.72 -1.58 -10.17
CA ASN A 55 -25.84 -2.35 -10.72
C ASN A 55 -27.08 -1.50 -11.07
N GLU A 56 -27.22 -0.30 -10.51
CA GLU A 56 -28.39 0.57 -10.73
C GLU A 56 -28.22 1.50 -11.94
N CYS A 57 -27.01 2.03 -12.17
CA CYS A 57 -26.79 3.03 -13.21
C CYS A 57 -25.62 2.71 -14.15
N GLU A 58 -25.01 1.53 -14.01
CA GLU A 58 -23.94 1.00 -14.85
C GLU A 58 -22.67 1.87 -14.96
N ASN A 59 -22.57 2.91 -14.14
CA ASN A 59 -21.40 3.77 -14.09
C ASN A 59 -20.27 3.09 -13.30
N PHE A 60 -19.05 3.46 -13.68
CA PHE A 60 -17.85 3.00 -13.00
C PHE A 60 -17.57 3.82 -11.75
N ASP A 61 -17.21 3.10 -10.70
CA ASP A 61 -16.81 3.62 -9.40
C ASP A 61 -15.49 2.99 -8.97
N TYR A 62 -14.83 3.58 -7.96
CA TYR A 62 -13.66 2.94 -7.35
C TYR A 62 -14.09 1.77 -6.47
N VAL A 63 -13.22 0.76 -6.35
CA VAL A 63 -13.45 -0.37 -5.43
C VAL A 63 -13.67 0.03 -3.98
N ASN A 64 -13.28 1.21 -3.54
CA ASN A 64 -13.47 1.68 -2.16
C ASN A 64 -14.60 2.71 -2.01
N SER A 65 -15.36 3.00 -3.07
CA SER A 65 -16.58 3.80 -2.94
C SER A 65 -17.59 3.06 -2.05
N PHE A 66 -18.22 3.78 -1.11
CA PHE A 66 -19.35 3.28 -0.31
C PHE A 66 -20.69 3.59 -0.99
N TYR A 67 -20.74 4.66 -1.78
CA TYR A 67 -21.92 5.06 -2.55
C TYR A 67 -21.52 5.29 -4.00
N CYS A 68 -22.42 5.04 -4.94
CA CYS A 68 -22.20 5.36 -6.35
C CYS A 68 -22.23 6.89 -6.56
N TRP A 69 -21.22 7.44 -7.22
CA TRP A 69 -21.13 8.89 -7.45
C TRP A 69 -22.27 9.44 -8.32
N SER A 70 -22.87 8.61 -9.16
CA SER A 70 -23.87 9.03 -10.14
C SER A 70 -25.32 8.85 -9.66
N CYS A 71 -25.63 7.75 -8.97
CA CYS A 71 -27.00 7.44 -8.52
C CYS A 71 -27.20 7.44 -7.01
N GLY A 72 -26.13 7.49 -6.22
CA GLY A 72 -26.22 7.53 -4.75
C GLY A 72 -26.57 6.20 -4.08
N VAL A 73 -26.69 5.09 -4.82
CA VAL A 73 -26.91 3.76 -4.22
C VAL A 73 -25.71 3.36 -3.35
N GLU A 74 -25.99 2.78 -2.19
CA GLU A 74 -24.95 2.24 -1.29
C GLU A 74 -24.42 0.92 -1.84
N PHE A 75 -23.09 0.75 -1.85
CA PHE A 75 -22.44 -0.49 -2.24
C PHE A 75 -22.45 -1.50 -1.08
N THR A 76 -23.28 -2.53 -1.22
CA THR A 76 -23.28 -3.72 -0.39
C THR A 76 -22.45 -4.82 -1.04
N PRO A 77 -22.01 -5.85 -0.30
CA PRO A 77 -21.31 -6.99 -0.89
C PRO A 77 -22.08 -7.68 -2.04
N GLU A 78 -23.40 -7.57 -2.06
CA GLU A 78 -24.28 -8.20 -3.06
C GLU A 78 -24.37 -7.39 -4.37
N ASN A 79 -24.24 -6.06 -4.31
CA ASN A 79 -24.42 -5.18 -5.47
C ASN A 79 -23.11 -4.66 -6.10
N LYS A 80 -21.97 -5.08 -5.54
CA LYS A 80 -20.63 -4.66 -5.98
C LYS A 80 -20.04 -5.66 -6.96
N LYS A 81 -20.25 -5.45 -8.26
CA LYS A 81 -19.61 -6.28 -9.31
C LYS A 81 -18.23 -5.71 -9.65
N PRO A 82 -17.14 -6.50 -9.57
CA PRO A 82 -15.85 -6.07 -10.06
C PRO A 82 -15.95 -5.83 -11.57
N PHE A 83 -15.35 -4.74 -12.04
CA PHE A 83 -15.15 -4.54 -13.46
C PHE A 83 -14.11 -5.56 -13.93
N ASN A 84 -14.57 -6.65 -14.53
CA ASN A 84 -13.72 -7.52 -15.31
C ASN A 84 -13.70 -6.91 -16.72
N GLU A 85 -12.57 -6.31 -17.07
CA GLU A 85 -12.36 -5.76 -18.41
C GLU A 85 -12.71 -6.84 -19.46
N PRO A 86 -13.67 -6.58 -20.38
CA PRO A 86 -13.81 -7.44 -21.55
C PRO A 86 -12.49 -7.34 -22.30
N LEU A 87 -11.89 -8.49 -22.65
CA LEU A 87 -10.76 -8.55 -23.57
C LEU A 87 -11.14 -7.87 -24.90
N LEU A 88 -10.92 -6.56 -25.00
CA LEU A 88 -10.77 -5.87 -26.27
C LEU A 88 -9.30 -5.95 -26.61
N THR A 89 -8.90 -7.10 -27.15
CA THR A 89 -7.65 -7.23 -27.88
C THR A 89 -7.91 -8.01 -29.16
N ASN A 90 -7.76 -7.27 -30.26
CA ASN A 90 -7.29 -7.73 -31.56
C ASN A 90 -8.33 -8.26 -32.54
N LEU A 91 -8.90 -7.32 -33.32
CA LEU A 91 -8.84 -7.45 -34.77
C LEU A 91 -7.36 -7.38 -35.15
N ASP A 92 -6.72 -8.52 -35.34
CA ASP A 92 -5.78 -8.75 -36.44
C ASP A 92 -5.34 -10.21 -36.45
N ASN A 93 -5.46 -10.78 -37.65
CA ASN A 93 -5.27 -12.19 -37.94
C ASN A 93 -3.81 -12.62 -37.80
N ASN A 94 -3.64 -13.88 -37.35
CA ASN A 94 -2.86 -14.94 -37.99
C ASN A 94 -2.01 -15.76 -37.00
N ASP A 95 -2.37 -17.04 -37.00
CA ASP A 95 -1.50 -18.20 -37.11
C ASP A 95 -0.81 -18.79 -35.87
N ASN A 96 -1.36 -19.98 -35.57
CA ASN A 96 -0.68 -21.23 -35.22
C ASN A 96 -0.53 -21.57 -33.74
N GLU A 97 -1.44 -22.48 -33.34
CA GLU A 97 -1.26 -23.62 -32.44
C GLU A 97 0.13 -23.78 -31.78
N LYS A 98 0.14 -23.88 -30.44
CA LYS A 98 0.32 -25.18 -29.78
C LYS A 98 0.23 -25.09 -28.25
N GLU A 99 -0.55 -26.03 -27.73
CA GLU A 99 -0.32 -26.79 -26.50
C GLU A 99 -0.40 -26.06 -25.15
N GLN A 100 -1.64 -26.09 -24.66
CA GLN A 100 -2.05 -26.33 -23.28
C GLN A 100 -1.05 -27.19 -22.50
N LYS A 101 -0.28 -26.55 -21.60
CA LYS A 101 0.32 -27.22 -20.44
C LYS A 101 -0.38 -26.73 -19.17
N SER A 102 -1.43 -27.46 -18.84
CA SER A 102 -1.98 -27.56 -17.49
C SER A 102 -0.83 -27.80 -16.50
N SER A 103 -0.58 -26.81 -15.65
CA SER A 103 0.14 -27.01 -14.39
C SER A 103 -0.72 -26.44 -13.29
N ASN A 104 -1.22 -27.34 -12.45
CA ASN A 104 -1.98 -27.05 -11.26
C ASN A 104 -1.25 -25.97 -10.44
N LEU A 105 -1.85 -24.79 -10.33
CA LEU A 105 -1.66 -23.92 -9.18
C LEU A 105 -3.05 -23.74 -8.56
N GLU A 106 -3.33 -24.53 -7.53
CA GLU A 106 -4.39 -24.23 -6.58
C GLU A 106 -4.19 -22.79 -6.09
N GLN A 107 -4.99 -21.86 -6.62
CA GLN A 107 -5.01 -20.50 -6.11
C GLN A 107 -5.72 -20.53 -4.75
N PRO A 108 -5.09 -19.97 -3.70
CA PRO A 108 -5.54 -20.13 -2.33
C PRO A 108 -6.88 -19.43 -2.12
N ASN A 109 -7.76 -20.12 -1.41
CA ASN A 109 -9.00 -19.63 -0.82
C ASN A 109 -8.91 -18.15 -0.43
N SER A 110 -9.80 -17.34 -1.01
CA SER A 110 -9.99 -15.90 -0.82
C SER A 110 -10.54 -15.53 0.57
N SER A 111 -10.02 -16.15 1.63
CA SER A 111 -10.48 -15.97 3.01
C SER A 111 -9.67 -14.97 3.84
N ASP A 112 -8.71 -14.22 3.27
CA ASP A 112 -7.78 -13.43 4.09
C ASP A 112 -7.49 -12.00 3.57
N TYR A 113 -8.48 -11.31 3.00
CA TYR A 113 -8.45 -9.82 3.03
C TYR A 113 -8.81 -9.36 4.45
N LYS A 114 -7.96 -9.68 5.44
CA LYS A 114 -7.94 -8.97 6.72
C LYS A 114 -7.69 -7.50 6.40
N ASN A 115 -8.66 -6.67 6.75
CA ASN A 115 -8.60 -5.21 6.85
C ASN A 115 -7.22 -4.80 7.40
N ASN A 116 -6.30 -4.46 6.50
CA ASN A 116 -4.95 -4.12 6.88
C ASN A 116 -5.00 -2.75 7.57
N ASN A 117 -4.42 -2.69 8.75
CA ASN A 117 -4.40 -1.48 9.58
C ASN A 117 -3.01 -0.83 9.61
N SER A 118 -2.18 -1.16 8.62
CA SER A 118 -0.83 -0.63 8.48
C SER A 118 -0.86 0.87 8.19
N GLY A 119 0.09 1.61 8.75
CA GLY A 119 0.17 3.07 8.57
C GLY A 119 -0.80 3.87 9.43
N ASP A 120 -1.69 3.21 10.17
CA ASP A 120 -2.55 3.88 11.16
C ASP A 120 -1.81 3.96 12.50
N LYS A 121 -1.55 5.19 12.97
CA LYS A 121 -0.80 5.41 14.22
C LYS A 121 -1.52 4.83 15.45
N LYS A 122 -2.85 4.73 15.39
CA LYS A 122 -3.75 4.27 16.47
C LYS A 122 -4.21 2.81 16.32
N SER A 123 -3.82 2.10 15.27
CA SER A 123 -4.27 0.73 15.08
C SER A 123 -3.47 -0.26 15.93
N ASP A 124 -4.14 -1.36 16.30
CA ASP A 124 -3.53 -2.47 17.01
C ASP A 124 -2.57 -3.25 16.10
N VAL A 125 -1.32 -3.36 16.54
CA VAL A 125 -0.31 -4.13 15.80
C VAL A 125 -0.67 -5.61 15.87
N PRO A 126 -0.82 -6.32 14.73
CA PRO A 126 -1.15 -7.73 14.74
C PRO A 126 -0.10 -8.52 15.53
N LYS A 127 -0.55 -9.45 16.39
CA LYS A 127 0.36 -10.24 17.25
C LYS A 127 1.41 -11.00 16.44
N GLU A 128 1.09 -11.32 15.19
CA GLU A 128 1.94 -12.07 14.27
C GLU A 128 3.23 -11.35 13.83
N ILE A 129 3.29 -10.03 14.01
CA ILE A 129 4.49 -9.23 13.70
C ILE A 129 5.14 -8.67 14.97
N LYS A 130 4.56 -8.95 16.14
CA LYS A 130 5.20 -8.65 17.42
C LYS A 130 6.35 -9.62 17.61
N GLY A 131 7.52 -9.07 17.89
CA GLY A 131 8.74 -9.83 18.04
C GLY A 131 9.96 -9.00 17.72
N TRP A 132 11.13 -9.60 17.98
CA TRP A 132 12.41 -8.97 17.75
C TRP A 132 12.66 -8.72 16.26
N ASN A 133 13.09 -7.50 15.91
CA ASN A 133 13.50 -7.13 14.57
C ASN A 133 15.03 -7.08 14.48
N TRP A 134 15.60 -8.15 13.94
CA TRP A 134 17.04 -8.28 13.72
C TRP A 134 17.61 -7.26 12.73
N ALA A 135 16.86 -6.87 11.69
CA ALA A 135 17.33 -5.88 10.73
C ALA A 135 17.42 -4.49 11.38
N ALA A 136 16.42 -4.13 12.19
CA ALA A 136 16.38 -2.88 12.95
C ALA A 136 17.49 -2.79 14.00
N PHE A 137 17.95 -3.93 14.53
CA PHE A 137 19.07 -3.98 15.46
C PHE A 137 20.43 -3.88 14.76
N LEU A 138 20.61 -4.61 13.65
CA LEU A 138 21.92 -4.73 12.98
C LEU A 138 22.28 -3.54 12.08
N ILE A 139 21.28 -2.91 11.47
CA ILE A 139 21.47 -1.74 10.58
C ILE A 139 20.40 -0.66 10.80
N PRO A 140 20.23 -0.13 12.03
CA PRO A 140 19.06 0.69 12.41
C PRO A 140 18.79 1.92 11.53
N PRO A 141 19.78 2.78 11.20
CA PRO A 141 19.52 3.97 10.39
C PRO A 141 19.09 3.61 8.97
N LEU A 142 19.80 2.65 8.35
CA LEU A 142 19.55 2.23 6.97
C LEU A 142 18.19 1.53 6.87
N TRP A 143 17.95 0.54 7.72
CA TRP A 143 16.69 -0.19 7.74
C TRP A 143 15.49 0.71 8.05
N GLY A 144 15.64 1.62 9.02
CA GLY A 144 14.54 2.43 9.50
C GLY A 144 14.11 3.51 8.51
N LEU A 145 15.05 4.06 7.71
CA LEU A 145 14.75 5.00 6.64
C LEU A 145 13.81 4.38 5.60
N PHE A 146 14.09 3.15 5.16
CA PHE A 146 13.28 2.47 4.15
C PHE A 146 12.02 1.79 4.71
N SER A 147 12.01 1.49 6.01
CA SER A 147 10.86 0.87 6.69
C SER A 147 9.84 1.89 7.20
N GLY A 148 10.09 3.20 7.03
CA GLY A 148 9.17 4.27 7.45
C GLY A 148 9.24 4.60 8.94
N VAL A 149 10.38 4.37 9.59
CA VAL A 149 10.58 4.56 11.02
C VAL A 149 11.23 5.93 11.28
N PRO A 150 10.52 6.93 11.84
CA PRO A 150 11.02 8.30 11.94
C PRO A 150 12.24 8.44 12.87
N ILE A 151 12.38 7.58 13.88
CA ILE A 151 13.54 7.60 14.79
C ILE A 151 14.86 7.25 14.06
N ALA A 152 14.79 6.64 12.88
CA ALA A 152 15.96 6.34 12.06
C ALA A 152 16.68 7.60 11.56
N ILE A 153 15.95 8.70 11.34
CA ILE A 153 16.53 9.98 10.94
C ILE A 153 17.36 10.59 12.07
N ILE A 154 16.88 10.48 13.30
CA ILE A 154 17.62 10.92 14.51
C ILE A 154 18.88 10.07 14.66
N MET A 155 18.78 8.76 14.46
CA MET A 155 19.93 7.84 14.46
C MET A 155 20.97 8.17 13.40
N LEU A 156 20.54 8.56 12.19
CA LEU A 156 21.45 9.03 11.17
C LEU A 156 22.17 10.32 11.60
N GLY A 157 21.45 11.24 12.26
CA GLY A 157 22.02 12.46 12.83
C GLY A 157 23.08 12.22 13.90
N LEU A 158 23.05 11.10 14.62
CA LEU A 158 24.10 10.72 15.58
C LEU A 158 25.46 10.44 14.91
N TYR A 159 25.50 10.16 13.60
CA TYR A 159 26.75 10.00 12.86
C TYR A 159 27.43 11.34 12.52
N LEU A 160 26.77 12.48 12.77
CA LEU A 160 27.39 13.79 12.65
C LEU A 160 28.41 13.99 13.79
N PRO A 161 29.54 14.68 13.54
CA PRO A 161 30.60 14.92 14.53
C PRO A 161 30.22 16.02 15.55
N ILE A 162 28.97 16.01 16.01
CA ILE A 162 28.40 16.97 16.96
C ILE A 162 28.46 16.41 18.39
N PHE A 163 28.36 15.08 18.53
CA PHE A 163 28.39 14.38 19.81
C PHE A 163 29.76 13.75 20.06
N SER A 164 30.15 13.67 21.33
CA SER A 164 31.37 12.96 21.74
C SER A 164 31.31 11.48 21.36
N ASP A 165 32.47 10.90 21.02
CA ASP A 165 32.56 9.54 20.49
C ASP A 165 31.95 8.49 21.42
N GLU A 166 32.20 8.61 22.73
CA GLU A 166 31.65 7.68 23.72
C GLU A 166 30.12 7.77 23.84
N MET A 167 29.59 9.00 23.86
CA MET A 167 28.14 9.22 23.92
C MET A 167 27.46 8.68 22.66
N ARG A 168 28.09 8.87 21.49
CA ARG A 168 27.59 8.37 20.20
C ARG A 168 27.46 6.84 20.21
N VAL A 169 28.49 6.12 20.65
CA VAL A 169 28.48 4.65 20.69
C VAL A 169 27.39 4.14 21.65
N VAL A 170 27.31 4.69 22.86
CA VAL A 170 26.29 4.28 23.85
C VAL A 170 24.88 4.54 23.32
N ALA A 171 24.63 5.72 22.75
CA ALA A 171 23.33 6.06 22.22
C ALA A 171 22.92 5.18 21.03
N LEU A 172 23.86 4.85 20.14
CA LEU A 172 23.61 3.93 19.03
C LEU A 172 23.23 2.52 19.54
N ILE A 173 23.93 2.00 20.56
CA ILE A 173 23.63 0.68 21.14
C ILE A 173 22.22 0.68 21.76
N VAL A 174 21.92 1.66 22.62
CA VAL A 174 20.63 1.75 23.32
C VAL A 174 19.49 1.86 22.32
N CYS A 175 19.62 2.71 21.31
CA CYS A 175 18.60 2.86 20.30
C CYS A 175 18.47 1.62 19.40
N SER A 176 19.57 0.94 19.06
CA SER A 176 19.54 -0.32 18.30
C SER A 176 18.77 -1.40 19.05
N ILE A 177 18.96 -1.53 20.36
CA ILE A 177 18.20 -2.48 21.19
C ILE A 177 16.72 -2.10 21.24
N PHE A 178 16.41 -0.82 21.45
CA PHE A 178 15.03 -0.32 21.43
C PHE A 178 14.32 -0.61 20.10
N LEU A 179 15.01 -0.38 18.98
CA LEU A 179 14.56 -0.70 17.63
C LEU A 179 14.47 -2.21 17.38
N GLY A 180 15.32 -3.02 18.01
CA GLY A 180 15.16 -4.47 18.03
C GLY A 180 13.82 -4.90 18.65
N PHE A 181 13.44 -4.34 19.79
CA PHE A 181 12.16 -4.67 20.44
C PHE A 181 10.93 -4.09 19.74
N ARG A 182 10.97 -2.82 19.35
CA ARG A 182 9.79 -2.09 18.83
C ARG A 182 9.84 -1.79 17.33
N GLY A 183 10.88 -2.19 16.63
CA GLY A 183 11.09 -1.88 15.22
C GLY A 183 9.93 -2.36 14.35
N ASN A 184 9.45 -3.59 14.56
CA ASN A 184 8.30 -4.10 13.81
C ASN A 184 7.04 -3.24 14.01
N GLU A 185 6.77 -2.82 15.26
CA GLU A 185 5.62 -1.96 15.58
C GLU A 185 5.75 -0.58 14.92
N LEU A 186 6.94 0.02 15.00
CA LEU A 186 7.22 1.33 14.43
C LEU A 186 7.15 1.31 12.90
N ALA A 187 7.70 0.27 12.26
CA ALA A 187 7.66 0.10 10.81
C ALA A 187 6.24 -0.19 10.29
N TRP A 188 5.44 -0.93 11.07
CA TRP A 188 4.04 -1.18 10.74
C TRP A 188 3.19 0.10 10.79
N LYS A 189 3.42 0.95 11.80
CA LYS A 189 2.71 2.22 11.98
C LYS A 189 3.22 3.35 11.08
N GLY A 190 4.47 3.26 10.63
CA GLY A 190 5.14 4.31 9.86
C GLY A 190 4.73 4.38 8.39
N LYS A 191 4.25 3.28 7.82
CA LYS A 191 3.91 3.18 6.38
C LYS A 191 2.74 2.22 6.14
N LYS A 192 1.97 2.47 5.08
CA LYS A 192 0.95 1.53 4.60
C LYS A 192 1.59 0.35 3.88
N TRP A 193 1.30 -0.87 4.34
CA TRP A 193 1.73 -2.13 3.73
C TRP A 193 0.54 -2.78 3.02
N LYS A 194 0.79 -3.67 2.04
CA LYS A 194 -0.28 -4.34 1.28
C LYS A 194 -0.99 -5.41 2.12
N SER A 195 -0.22 -6.18 2.89
CA SER A 195 -0.70 -7.19 3.83
C SER A 195 0.37 -7.48 4.90
N VAL A 196 0.03 -8.28 5.91
CA VAL A 196 0.97 -8.74 6.95
C VAL A 196 2.08 -9.60 6.33
N GLU A 197 1.75 -10.45 5.37
CA GLU A 197 2.69 -11.33 4.66
C GLU A 197 3.67 -10.51 3.84
N HIS A 198 3.18 -9.48 3.14
CA HIS A 198 4.03 -8.56 2.40
C HIS A 198 5.05 -7.87 3.32
N PHE A 199 4.61 -7.41 4.50
CA PHE A 199 5.53 -6.85 5.50
C PHE A 199 6.57 -7.86 5.97
N LYS A 200 6.14 -9.07 6.36
CA LYS A 200 7.05 -10.15 6.81
C LYS A 200 8.09 -10.48 5.73
N ASN A 201 7.69 -10.55 4.47
CA ASN A 201 8.60 -10.83 3.36
C ASN A 201 9.64 -9.73 3.16
N VAL A 202 9.24 -8.46 3.30
CA VAL A 202 10.18 -7.32 3.25
C VAL A 202 11.14 -7.33 4.43
N GLN A 203 10.65 -7.57 5.65
CA GLN A 203 11.50 -7.66 6.84
C GLN A 203 12.51 -8.81 6.76
N LYS A 204 12.12 -9.96 6.19
CA LYS A 204 13.04 -11.09 5.93
C LYS A 204 14.16 -10.72 4.95
N LYS A 205 13.83 -10.00 3.86
CA LYS A 205 14.85 -9.52 2.92
C LYS A 205 15.81 -8.56 3.61
N TRP A 206 15.28 -7.62 4.40
CA TRP A 206 16.09 -6.71 5.18
C TRP A 206 17.01 -7.41 6.19
N LEU A 207 16.54 -8.47 6.84
CA LEU A 207 17.36 -9.31 7.69
C LEU A 207 18.54 -9.92 6.92
N SER A 208 18.27 -10.48 5.73
CA SER A 208 19.33 -11.02 4.89
C SER A 208 20.37 -9.96 4.52
N TRP A 209 19.93 -8.76 4.11
CA TRP A 209 20.83 -7.64 3.83
C TRP A 209 21.64 -7.20 5.04
N ALA A 210 21.01 -7.10 6.21
CA ALA A 210 21.65 -6.73 7.45
C ALA A 210 22.79 -7.68 7.82
N VAL A 211 22.55 -8.99 7.71
CA VAL A 211 23.54 -10.02 7.97
C VAL A 211 24.67 -9.95 6.95
N THR A 212 24.36 -9.88 5.66
CA THR A 212 25.38 -9.78 4.60
C THR A 212 26.29 -8.56 4.78
N LEU A 213 25.73 -7.38 5.05
CA LEU A 213 26.51 -6.16 5.27
C LEU A 213 27.42 -6.26 6.50
N ASN A 214 26.92 -6.83 7.60
CA ASN A 214 27.73 -7.02 8.81
C ASN A 214 28.88 -8.01 8.57
N ILE A 215 28.65 -9.10 7.83
CA ILE A 215 29.71 -10.05 7.46
C ILE A 215 30.78 -9.37 6.60
N ILE A 216 30.38 -8.61 5.57
CA ILE A 216 31.31 -7.85 4.72
C ILE A 216 32.14 -6.86 5.55
N TYR A 217 31.50 -6.15 6.48
CA TYR A 217 32.17 -5.20 7.36
C TYR A 217 33.20 -5.89 8.28
N LEU A 218 32.86 -7.03 8.87
CA LEU A 218 33.78 -7.82 9.69
C LEU A 218 34.99 -8.30 8.88
N ILE A 219 34.74 -8.82 7.68
CA ILE A 219 35.80 -9.25 6.76
C ILE A 219 36.72 -8.07 6.42
N PHE A 220 36.16 -6.90 6.10
CA PHE A 220 36.92 -5.69 5.82
C PHE A 220 37.81 -5.26 7.01
N ILE A 221 37.28 -5.29 8.24
CA ILE A 221 38.07 -5.00 9.44
C ILE A 221 39.23 -5.99 9.60
N LEU A 222 38.97 -7.29 9.42
CA LEU A 222 40.01 -8.33 9.54
C LEU A 222 41.12 -8.13 8.50
N TYR A 223 40.78 -7.83 7.25
CA TYR A 223 41.77 -7.57 6.20
C TYR A 223 42.56 -6.28 6.44
N SER A 224 41.91 -5.20 6.85
CA SER A 224 42.59 -3.92 7.13
C SER A 224 43.48 -3.99 8.37
N GLY A 225 43.08 -4.71 9.42
CA GLY A 225 43.92 -4.94 10.60
C GLY A 225 45.14 -5.82 10.33
N ASN A 226 45.06 -6.75 9.37
CA ASN A 226 46.22 -7.52 8.91
C ASN A 226 47.17 -6.69 8.03
N LEU A 227 46.69 -5.64 7.36
CA LEU A 227 47.53 -4.76 6.54
C LEU A 227 48.36 -3.76 7.38
N SER A 228 47.95 -3.49 8.62
CA SER A 228 48.62 -2.56 9.54
C SER A 228 49.64 -3.23 10.47
N SER A 229 49.81 -4.56 10.38
CA SER A 229 50.78 -5.35 11.16
C SER A 229 51.98 -5.73 10.29
#